data_AF-A0A9X8VI82-F1
#
_entry.id   AF-A0A9X8VI82-F1
#
_cell.length_a   1.000
_cell.length_b   1.000
_cell.length_c   1.000
_cell.angle_alpha   90.00
_cell.angle_beta   90.00
_cell.angle_gamma   90.00
#
_symmetry.space_group_name_H-M   'P 1'
#
loop_
_entity.id
_entity.type
_entity.pdbx_description
1 polymer ?
#
loop_
_entity_poly.entity_id
_entity_poly.type
_entity_poly.pdbx_seq_one_letter_code
_entity_poly.pdbx_strand_id
1 'polypeptide(L)'
;MTLVWQADMPAWSPAGSSPLAVHLPRNTPPPLPGHTISNTVVWVLALAPLLGFMLEAFIAGMVYGNEDSAMEAVFNGQFFYITLILNIALSYGDERNLKKAGIDTRGYGKLAWLVPVYLWKRARALSQTPAYFWVWLATFSLVIVASL
;
A
#
# COMPACT_ATOMS: atom_id res chain seq x y z
N MET A 1 29.39 -13.80 -13.27
CA MET A 1 28.84 -14.39 -14.50
C MET A 1 29.34 -15.81 -14.59
N THR A 2 28.46 -16.81 -14.64
CA THR A 2 28.84 -18.24 -14.67
C THR A 2 29.05 -18.67 -16.12
N LEU A 3 30.18 -19.32 -16.41
CA LEU A 3 30.49 -19.90 -17.72
C LEU A 3 30.08 -21.37 -17.75
N VAL A 4 29.57 -21.82 -18.89
CA VAL A 4 29.15 -23.21 -19.11
C VAL A 4 29.67 -23.69 -20.46
N TRP A 5 29.85 -25.01 -20.56
CA TRP A 5 30.29 -25.69 -21.78
C TRP A 5 29.47 -26.97 -21.94
N GLN A 6 29.11 -27.29 -23.18
CA GLN A 6 28.45 -28.54 -23.57
C GLN A 6 29.23 -29.15 -24.74
N ALA A 7 29.10 -30.46 -24.96
CA ALA A 7 29.89 -31.20 -25.95
C ALA A 7 29.83 -30.60 -27.37
N ASP A 8 28.70 -29.99 -27.75
CA ASP A 8 28.49 -29.39 -29.07
C ASP A 8 29.00 -27.93 -29.17
N MET A 9 29.76 -27.45 -28.20
CA MET A 9 30.30 -26.07 -28.19
C MET A 9 31.81 -26.02 -28.48
N PRO A 10 32.25 -25.09 -29.35
CA PRO A 10 33.67 -24.89 -29.62
C PRO A 10 34.41 -24.19 -28.46
N ALA A 11 33.70 -23.51 -27.55
CA ALA A 11 34.31 -22.79 -26.43
C ALA A 11 33.33 -22.63 -25.25
N TRP A 12 33.88 -22.34 -24.06
CA TRP A 12 33.09 -21.92 -22.91
C TRP A 12 32.32 -20.64 -23.25
N SER A 13 31.02 -20.62 -22.92
CA SER A 13 30.16 -19.46 -23.16
C SER A 13 29.40 -19.06 -21.89
N PRO A 14 28.96 -17.79 -21.76
CA PRO A 14 28.12 -17.38 -20.65
C PRO A 14 26.83 -18.20 -20.58
N ALA A 15 26.42 -18.58 -19.37
CA ALA A 15 25.25 -19.44 -19.13
C ALA A 15 23.98 -18.91 -19.81
N GLY A 16 23.75 -17.60 -19.80
CA GLY A 16 22.59 -16.97 -20.44
C GLY A 16 22.59 -16.95 -21.98
N SER A 17 23.74 -17.14 -22.63
CA SER A 17 23.88 -17.18 -24.11
C SER A 17 24.06 -18.60 -24.66
N SER A 18 24.11 -19.60 -23.78
CA SER A 18 24.23 -21.00 -24.15
C SER A 18 22.86 -21.63 -24.46
N PRO A 19 22.78 -22.75 -25.20
CA PRO A 19 21.55 -23.53 -25.36
C PRO A 19 20.98 -24.04 -24.02
N LEU A 20 21.82 -24.18 -22.99
CA LEU A 20 21.39 -24.48 -21.62
C LEU A 20 20.58 -23.35 -20.97
N ALA A 21 20.58 -22.14 -21.55
CA ALA A 21 19.78 -21.01 -21.06
C ALA A 21 18.28 -21.28 -21.07
N VAL A 22 17.80 -22.22 -21.91
CA VAL A 22 16.39 -22.65 -21.93
C VAL A 22 16.01 -23.38 -20.64
N HIS A 23 16.97 -24.07 -20.01
CA HIS A 23 16.78 -24.80 -18.75
C HIS A 23 17.10 -23.94 -17.52
N LEU A 24 17.73 -22.78 -17.70
CA LEU A 24 17.85 -21.81 -16.64
C LEU A 24 16.47 -21.19 -16.43
N PRO A 25 15.85 -21.38 -15.25
CA PRO A 25 14.66 -20.62 -14.94
C PRO A 25 15.04 -19.14 -15.05
N ARG A 26 14.29 -18.39 -15.87
CA ARG A 26 14.44 -16.93 -16.03
C ARG A 26 14.04 -16.30 -14.71
N ASN A 27 14.95 -16.36 -13.73
CA ASN A 27 14.68 -16.13 -12.33
C ASN A 27 14.52 -14.64 -12.06
N THR A 28 13.36 -14.08 -12.37
CA THR A 28 12.73 -13.27 -11.34
C THR A 28 12.26 -14.25 -10.25
N PRO A 29 12.75 -14.14 -9.00
CA PRO A 29 12.25 -14.99 -7.93
C PRO A 29 10.73 -14.91 -7.87
N PRO A 30 10.02 -16.01 -7.54
CA PRO A 30 8.58 -15.95 -7.36
C PRO A 30 8.24 -14.84 -6.35
N PRO A 31 7.11 -14.12 -6.52
CA PRO A 31 6.71 -13.08 -5.59
C PRO A 31 6.69 -13.63 -4.16
N LEU A 32 7.05 -12.78 -3.19
CA LEU A 32 7.05 -13.19 -1.80
C LEU A 32 5.66 -13.74 -1.41
N PRO A 33 5.59 -14.87 -0.68
CA PRO A 33 4.32 -15.40 -0.22
C PRO A 33 3.56 -14.33 0.58
N GLY A 34 2.26 -14.14 0.30
CA GLY A 34 1.48 -13.06 0.90
C GLY A 34 1.46 -13.05 2.44
N HIS A 35 1.73 -14.18 3.10
CA HIS A 35 1.85 -14.26 4.56
C HIS A 35 3.16 -13.68 5.13
N THR A 36 4.20 -13.52 4.30
CA THR A 36 5.49 -12.91 4.69
C THR A 36 5.49 -11.39 4.55
N ILE A 37 4.50 -10.83 3.85
CA ILE A 37 4.38 -9.40 3.63
C ILE A 37 3.72 -8.77 4.85
N SER A 38 4.41 -7.82 5.48
CA SER A 38 3.88 -7.09 6.63
C SER A 38 2.56 -6.39 6.30
N ASN A 39 1.62 -6.47 7.24
CA ASN A 39 0.34 -5.77 7.18
C ASN A 39 0.34 -4.48 8.00
N THR A 40 1.47 -4.06 8.57
CA THR A 40 1.56 -2.89 9.45
C THR A 40 1.04 -1.62 8.78
N VAL A 41 1.54 -1.27 7.59
CA VAL A 41 1.12 -0.04 6.88
C VAL A 41 -0.38 -0.06 6.58
N VAL A 42 -0.93 -1.24 6.28
CA VAL A 42 -2.34 -1.42 5.95
C VAL A 42 -3.25 -1.34 7.17
N TRP A 43 -2.76 -1.78 8.34
CA TRP A 43 -3.45 -1.55 9.60
C TRP A 43 -3.43 -0.08 10.01
N VAL A 44 -2.32 0.63 9.78
CA VAL A 44 -2.29 2.10 9.94
C VAL A 44 -3.27 2.75 8.97
N LEU A 45 -3.30 2.31 7.71
CA LEU A 45 -4.24 2.81 6.70
C LEU A 45 -5.69 2.52 7.10
N ALA A 46 -6.01 1.36 7.68
CA ALA A 46 -7.34 1.03 8.19
C ALA A 46 -7.80 1.97 9.33
N LEU A 47 -6.85 2.51 10.09
CA LEU A 47 -7.09 3.50 11.14
C LEU A 47 -6.93 4.95 10.62
N ALA A 48 -6.62 5.15 9.34
CA ALA A 48 -6.38 6.48 8.77
C ALA A 48 -7.54 7.46 8.93
N PRO A 49 -8.83 7.07 8.92
CA PRO A 49 -9.91 8.00 9.23
C PRO A 49 -9.79 8.61 10.63
N LEU A 50 -9.50 7.78 11.64
CA LEU A 50 -9.32 8.25 13.02
C LEU A 50 -8.03 9.07 13.17
N LEU A 51 -6.91 8.56 12.65
CA LEU A 51 -5.62 9.25 12.72
C LEU A 51 -5.67 10.59 11.98
N GLY A 52 -6.36 10.61 10.84
CA GLY A 52 -6.59 11.81 10.05
C GLY A 52 -7.40 12.85 10.82
N PHE A 53 -8.54 12.45 11.41
CA PHE A 53 -9.34 13.34 12.24
C PHE A 53 -8.55 13.91 13.44
N MET A 54 -7.74 13.08 14.10
CA MET A 54 -6.85 13.53 15.19
C MET A 54 -5.80 14.54 14.70
N LEU A 55 -5.21 14.31 13.51
CA LEU A 55 -4.24 15.23 12.91
C LEU A 55 -4.88 16.55 12.48
N GLU A 56 -6.11 16.51 11.96
CA GLU A 56 -6.89 17.69 11.64
C GLU A 56 -7.16 18.53 12.88
N ALA A 57 -7.64 17.91 13.96
CA ALA A 57 -7.85 18.58 15.24
C ALA A 57 -6.56 19.18 15.81
N PHE A 58 -5.45 18.45 15.74
CA PHE A 58 -4.15 18.94 16.19
C PHE A 58 -3.69 20.17 15.39
N ILE A 59 -3.79 20.14 14.07
CA ILE A 59 -3.39 21.25 13.20
C ILE A 59 -4.34 22.44 13.39
N ALA A 60 -5.64 22.21 13.49
CA ALA A 60 -6.63 23.26 13.76
C ALA A 60 -6.35 23.96 15.10
N GLY A 61 -6.01 23.22 16.15
CA GLY A 61 -5.64 23.77 17.45
C GLY A 61 -4.41 24.67 17.38
N MET A 62 -3.39 24.28 16.59
CA MET A 62 -2.21 25.12 16.35
C MET A 62 -2.51 26.38 15.53
N VAL A 63 -3.49 26.34 14.62
CA VAL A 63 -3.84 27.47 13.73
C VAL A 63 -4.72 28.49 14.44
N TYR A 64 -5.76 28.04 15.16
CA TYR A 64 -6.79 28.92 15.71
C TYR A 64 -6.53 29.34 17.16
N GLY A 65 -5.73 28.60 17.93
CA GLY A 65 -5.36 28.95 19.32
C GLY A 65 -6.51 28.93 20.34
N ASN A 66 -7.75 28.75 19.90
CA ASN A 66 -8.95 28.55 20.70
C ASN A 66 -9.62 27.23 20.31
N GLU A 67 -10.07 26.46 21.31
CA GLU A 67 -10.63 25.12 21.12
C GLU A 67 -11.94 25.15 20.33
N ASP A 68 -12.85 26.08 20.63
CA ASP A 68 -14.16 26.17 19.96
C ASP A 68 -14.01 26.44 18.46
N SER A 69 -13.19 27.42 18.10
CA SER A 69 -12.94 27.79 16.70
C SER A 69 -12.18 26.70 15.94
N ALA A 70 -11.25 26.01 16.60
CA ALA A 70 -10.53 24.89 16.01
C ALA A 70 -11.47 23.72 15.71
N MET A 71 -12.30 23.33 16.67
CA MET A 71 -13.26 22.23 16.50
C MET A 71 -14.32 22.56 15.45
N GLU A 72 -14.84 23.79 15.44
CA GLU A 72 -15.76 24.26 14.39
C GLU A 72 -15.13 24.14 13.00
N ALA A 73 -13.87 24.55 12.83
CA ALA A 73 -13.16 24.43 11.55
C ALA A 73 -12.96 22.97 11.11
N VAL A 74 -12.68 22.06 12.05
CA VAL A 74 -12.54 20.61 11.77
C VAL A 74 -13.88 20.02 11.33
N PHE A 75 -14.96 20.27 12.07
CA PHE A 75 -16.29 19.75 11.73
C PHE A 75 -16.86 20.35 10.44
N ASN A 76 -16.53 21.61 10.14
CA ASN A 76 -16.83 22.23 8.85
C ASN A 76 -15.96 21.69 7.70
N GLY A 77 -15.09 20.71 7.97
CA GLY A 77 -14.26 20.06 6.97
C GLY A 77 -13.15 20.93 6.40
N GLN A 78 -12.78 22.04 7.05
CA GLN A 78 -11.73 22.93 6.52
C GLN A 78 -10.36 22.26 6.42
N PHE A 79 -10.15 21.18 7.20
CA PHE A 79 -8.90 20.45 7.29
C PHE A 79 -8.92 19.06 6.63
N PHE A 80 -10.01 18.68 5.95
CA PHE A 80 -10.21 17.33 5.37
C PHE A 80 -9.07 16.87 4.44
N TYR A 81 -8.38 17.83 3.81
CA TYR A 81 -7.26 17.58 2.92
C TYR A 81 -6.06 16.92 3.64
N ILE A 82 -5.92 17.10 4.97
CA ILE A 82 -4.89 16.44 5.78
C ILE A 82 -5.14 14.93 5.81
N THR A 83 -6.37 14.51 6.10
CA THR A 83 -6.75 13.09 6.02
C THR A 83 -6.56 12.54 4.62
N LEU A 84 -6.89 13.31 3.58
CA LEU A 84 -6.67 12.88 2.19
C LEU A 84 -5.18 12.66 1.89
N ILE A 85 -4.30 13.59 2.27
CA ILE A 85 -2.85 13.48 2.07
C ILE A 85 -2.29 12.27 2.84
N LEU A 86 -2.72 12.07 4.09
CA LEU A 86 -2.32 10.92 4.91
C LEU A 86 -2.66 9.59 4.21
N ASN A 87 -3.89 9.46 3.71
CA ASN A 87 -4.34 8.25 3.02
C ASN A 87 -3.52 8.01 1.74
N ILE A 88 -3.29 9.03 0.92
CA ILE A 88 -2.48 8.92 -0.30
C ILE A 88 -1.03 8.50 0.05
N ALA A 89 -0.42 9.13 1.04
CA ALA A 89 0.95 8.83 1.46
C ALA A 89 1.10 7.38 1.97
N LEU A 90 0.17 6.92 2.82
CA LEU A 90 0.17 5.56 3.34
C LEU A 90 -0.08 4.52 2.24
N SER A 91 -1.07 4.74 1.37
CA SER A 91 -1.37 3.85 0.23
C SER A 91 -0.18 3.74 -0.72
N TYR A 92 0.46 4.87 -1.05
CA TYR A 92 1.62 4.88 -1.93
C TYR A 92 2.85 4.23 -1.28
N GLY A 93 3.04 4.40 0.03
CA GLY A 93 4.07 3.72 0.81
C GLY A 93 3.90 2.21 0.80
N ASP A 94 2.68 1.72 1.02
CA ASP A 94 2.37 0.29 0.94
C ASP A 94 2.58 -0.26 -0.48
N GLU A 95 2.11 0.44 -1.51
CA GLU A 95 2.29 0.03 -2.92
C GLU A 95 3.78 -0.10 -3.29
N ARG A 96 4.62 0.85 -2.82
CA ARG A 96 6.08 0.76 -2.98
C ARG A 96 6.66 -0.47 -2.30
N ASN A 97 6.19 -0.84 -1.11
CA ASN A 97 6.63 -2.04 -0.40
C ASN A 97 6.20 -3.32 -1.13
N LEU A 98 4.97 -3.35 -1.67
CA LEU A 98 4.48 -4.46 -2.50
C LEU A 98 5.32 -4.64 -3.77
N LYS A 99 5.66 -3.55 -4.46
CA LYS A 99 6.54 -3.59 -5.65
C LYS A 99 7.93 -4.13 -5.30
N LYS A 100 8.50 -3.72 -4.16
CA LYS A 100 9.79 -4.25 -3.66
C LYS A 100 9.71 -5.74 -3.33
N ALA A 101 8.55 -6.23 -2.90
CA ALA A 101 8.28 -7.65 -2.63
C ALA A 101 8.03 -8.49 -3.91
N GLY A 102 8.10 -7.88 -5.10
CA GLY A 102 7.85 -8.55 -6.37
C GLY A 102 6.36 -8.75 -6.68
N ILE A 103 5.45 -8.10 -5.94
CA ILE A 103 4.00 -8.19 -6.18
C ILE A 103 3.61 -7.28 -7.34
N ASP A 104 2.94 -7.84 -8.34
CA ASP A 104 2.40 -7.05 -9.45
C ASP A 104 1.18 -6.25 -9.01
N THR A 105 1.38 -4.94 -8.91
CA THR A 105 0.36 -3.94 -8.52
C THR A 105 -0.29 -3.27 -9.73
N ARG A 106 0.08 -3.63 -10.97
CA ARG A 106 -0.46 -2.99 -12.20
C ARG A 106 -1.97 -3.16 -12.35
N GLY A 107 -2.53 -4.26 -11.83
CA GLY A 107 -3.97 -4.55 -11.84
C GLY A 107 -4.81 -3.70 -10.85
N TYR A 108 -4.16 -2.90 -10.00
CA TYR A 108 -4.87 -2.12 -8.99
C TYR A 108 -5.64 -0.96 -9.64
N GLY A 109 -5.14 -0.47 -10.79
CA GLY A 109 -5.85 0.44 -11.68
C GLY A 109 -6.09 1.83 -11.09
N LYS A 110 -6.69 2.71 -11.90
CA LYS A 110 -6.96 4.11 -11.51
C LYS A 110 -7.90 4.27 -10.32
N LEU A 111 -8.61 3.22 -9.89
CA LEU A 111 -9.53 3.22 -8.73
C LEU A 111 -8.83 2.91 -7.40
N ALA A 112 -7.54 2.56 -7.43
CA ALA A 112 -6.74 2.31 -6.22
C ALA A 112 -6.51 3.56 -5.37
N TRP A 113 -6.83 4.76 -5.87
CA TRP A 113 -6.86 5.98 -5.05
C TRP A 113 -7.99 5.94 -4.00
N LEU A 114 -9.07 5.19 -4.25
CA LEU A 114 -10.10 4.93 -3.25
C LEU A 114 -9.56 3.90 -2.27
N VAL A 115 -9.21 4.36 -1.07
CA VAL A 115 -8.65 3.55 0.02
C VAL A 115 -9.42 2.24 0.27
N PRO A 116 -10.76 2.22 0.37
CA PRO A 116 -11.49 0.95 0.55
C PRO A 116 -11.27 -0.02 -0.62
N VAL A 117 -11.25 0.47 -1.87
CA VAL A 117 -10.99 -0.35 -3.06
C VAL A 117 -9.56 -0.88 -3.04
N TYR A 118 -8.59 -0.03 -2.67
CA TYR A 118 -7.19 -0.42 -2.53
C TYR A 118 -7.00 -1.56 -1.53
N LEU A 119 -7.54 -1.39 -0.33
CA LEU A 119 -7.49 -2.39 0.75
C LEU A 119 -8.04 -3.73 0.25
N TRP A 120 -9.24 -3.72 -0.31
CA TRP A 120 -9.86 -4.95 -0.81
C TRP A 120 -9.04 -5.63 -1.92
N LYS A 121 -8.51 -4.86 -2.88
CA LYS A 121 -7.68 -5.40 -3.97
C LYS A 121 -6.37 -5.99 -3.45
N ARG A 122 -5.72 -5.34 -2.47
CA ARG A 122 -4.52 -5.87 -1.84
C ARG A 122 -4.80 -7.19 -1.12
N ALA A 123 -5.90 -7.30 -0.38
CA ALA A 123 -6.28 -8.53 0.30
C ALA A 123 -6.41 -9.68 -0.68
N ARG A 124 -7.10 -9.45 -1.80
CA ARG A 124 -7.25 -10.42 -2.89
C ARG A 124 -5.92 -10.78 -3.54
N ALA A 125 -5.05 -9.80 -3.83
CA ALA A 125 -3.76 -10.04 -4.46
C ALA A 125 -2.81 -10.88 -3.58
N LEU A 126 -2.91 -10.73 -2.26
CA LEU A 126 -2.09 -11.46 -1.29
C LEU A 126 -2.76 -12.72 -0.74
N SER A 127 -3.96 -13.07 -1.20
CA SER A 127 -4.79 -14.16 -0.64
C SER A 127 -4.99 -14.04 0.88
N GLN A 128 -5.10 -12.82 1.38
CA GLN A 128 -5.34 -12.49 2.79
C GLN A 128 -6.81 -12.19 3.05
N THR A 129 -7.24 -12.27 4.31
CA THR A 129 -8.58 -11.82 4.70
C THR A 129 -8.69 -10.29 4.62
N PRO A 130 -9.79 -9.72 4.12
CA PRO A 130 -9.97 -8.28 3.98
C PRO A 130 -10.40 -7.61 5.30
N ALA A 131 -9.83 -8.01 6.44
CA ALA A 131 -10.25 -7.49 7.76
C ALA A 131 -10.05 -5.97 7.88
N TYR A 132 -8.91 -5.47 7.41
CA TYR A 132 -8.57 -4.06 7.40
C TYR A 132 -9.51 -3.20 6.53
N PHE A 133 -10.13 -3.77 5.51
CA PHE A 133 -11.15 -3.08 4.71
C PHE A 133 -12.39 -2.79 5.56
N TRP A 134 -12.87 -3.78 6.31
CA TRP A 134 -14.02 -3.61 7.19
C TRP A 134 -13.72 -2.65 8.35
N VAL A 135 -12.50 -2.72 8.90
CA VAL A 135 -12.06 -1.78 9.94
C VAL A 135 -12.02 -0.35 9.39
N TRP A 136 -11.51 -0.15 8.17
CA TRP A 136 -11.53 1.18 7.53
C TRP A 136 -12.95 1.72 7.36
N LEU A 137 -13.90 0.89 6.93
CA LEU A 137 -15.31 1.30 6.82
C LEU A 137 -15.90 1.65 8.19
N ALA A 138 -15.58 0.89 9.22
CA ALA A 138 -16.06 1.14 10.58
C ALA A 138 -15.50 2.45 11.14
N THR A 139 -14.19 2.69 11.01
CA THR A 139 -13.55 3.92 11.48
C THR A 139 -14.00 5.14 10.68
N PHE A 140 -14.15 5.00 9.35
CA PHE A 140 -14.67 6.06 8.49
C PHE A 140 -16.12 6.43 8.86
N SER A 141 -16.99 5.43 9.07
CA SER A 141 -18.37 5.65 9.49
C SER A 141 -18.44 6.32 10.85
N LEU A 142 -17.58 5.92 11.79
CA LEU A 142 -17.49 6.53 13.12
C LEU A 142 -17.13 8.02 13.04
N VAL A 143 -16.13 8.37 12.22
CA VAL A 143 -15.72 9.77 12.02
C VAL A 143 -16.82 10.60 11.37
N ILE A 144 -17.53 10.04 10.38
CA ILE A 144 -18.69 10.72 9.77
C ILE A 144 -19.75 10.99 10.84
N VAL A 145 -20.15 9.98 11.61
CA VAL A 145 -21.17 10.15 12.65
C VAL A 145 -20.73 11.16 13.71
N ALA A 146 -19.45 11.19 14.06
CA ALA A 146 -18.91 12.19 15.00
C ALA A 146 -18.90 13.61 14.42
N SER A 147 -18.97 13.75 13.09
CA SER A 147 -18.89 15.04 12.38
C SER A 147 -20.24 15.53 11.82
N LEU A 148 -21.33 14.79 12.08
CA LEU A 148 -22.70 15.17 11.76
C LEU A 148 -23.32 15.97 12.91
#